data_AF-R7RSA2-F1
#
_entry.id   AF-R7RSA2-F1
#
_cell.length_a   1.000
_cell.length_b   1.000
_cell.length_c   1.000
_cell.angle_alpha   90.00
_cell.angle_beta   90.00
_cell.angle_gamma   90.00
#
_symmetry.space_group_name_H-M   'P 1'
#
loop_
_entity.id
_entity.type
_entity.pdbx_description
1 polymer ?
#
loop_
_entity_poly.entity_id
_entity_poly.type
_entity_poly.pdbx_seq_one_letter_code
_entity_poly.pdbx_strand_id
1 'polypeptide(L)'
;MKSLCVLFYLDGNNEIEPEIYSSLEKLLQFKCKDVDLFVEVGREDREFVKVIRPFENISYSKDTWTGVKRYHIKDGNIEYIDLGKRNMANPKELYDFICWGLNGCSAKYNVLVIASHGFSFVGGITDLTFDVPYVMPIEDMCYSINKALLDCRKRLDLLFLDMCYMNYIEILYELKRRHDNIHYVLTYYGEGDFGGIDYISFIENFYKLIEKDKKFLYFLERDNLILSRPLKSKVKEIKEFCNSFAKQCIDKGYEDIEFVKKEIGLLSIYEKINNIVCFKSENSRGIQIIDFNIKQLDKIYKNLAFSINNKWFSLISKDNKIIDKQQINFLPKMLTKSAIFGLILSLNSGIDIKEATNILNNVVKVKGWNI
;
A
#
# COMPACT_ATOMS: atom_id res chain seq x y z
N MET A 1 -12.46 17.76 -23.09
CA MET A 1 -11.73 16.53 -23.43
C MET A 1 -11.60 15.67 -22.19
N LYS A 2 -11.78 14.36 -22.34
CA LYS A 2 -11.56 13.34 -21.32
C LYS A 2 -10.07 12.97 -21.42
N SER A 3 -9.18 13.64 -20.67
CA SER A 3 -7.75 13.27 -20.62
C SER A 3 -7.37 12.75 -19.24
N LEU A 4 -6.62 11.65 -19.22
CA LEU A 4 -6.23 10.91 -18.02
C LEU A 4 -4.71 10.79 -17.93
N CYS A 5 -4.20 10.90 -16.71
CA CYS A 5 -2.81 10.69 -16.37
C CYS A 5 -2.74 9.60 -15.32
N VAL A 6 -1.97 8.55 -15.57
CA VAL A 6 -1.81 7.45 -14.62
C VAL A 6 -0.34 7.29 -14.29
N LEU A 7 -0.03 7.50 -13.00
CA LEU A 7 1.28 7.26 -12.43
C LEU A 7 1.27 5.86 -11.80
N PHE A 8 2.15 4.98 -12.24
CA PHE A 8 2.33 3.64 -11.71
C PHE A 8 3.69 3.55 -11.00
N TYR A 9 3.67 3.37 -9.68
CA TYR A 9 4.86 3.03 -8.89
C TYR A 9 4.83 1.52 -8.63
N LEU A 10 5.53 0.76 -9.46
CA LEU A 10 5.49 -0.70 -9.53
C LEU A 10 6.76 -1.30 -8.94
N ASP A 11 6.71 -1.63 -7.65
CA ASP A 11 7.88 -2.09 -6.92
C ASP A 11 8.07 -3.60 -7.03
N GLY A 12 8.88 -4.01 -7.99
CA GLY A 12 9.38 -5.38 -8.16
C GLY A 12 10.82 -5.56 -7.65
N ASN A 13 11.33 -4.68 -6.78
CA ASN A 13 12.64 -4.86 -6.14
C ASN A 13 12.57 -5.91 -5.01
N ASN A 14 11.77 -6.96 -5.18
CA ASN A 14 11.44 -7.95 -4.16
C ASN A 14 10.94 -9.24 -4.83
N GLU A 15 10.34 -10.13 -4.07
CA GLU A 15 9.86 -11.44 -4.54
C GLU A 15 8.68 -11.40 -5.53
N ILE A 16 7.99 -10.27 -5.70
CA ILE A 16 6.86 -10.13 -6.65
C ILE A 16 7.31 -9.53 -8.00
N GLU A 17 8.62 -9.49 -8.28
CA GLU A 17 9.17 -9.04 -9.56
C GLU A 17 8.48 -9.68 -10.79
N PRO A 18 8.21 -11.00 -10.84
CA PRO A 18 7.64 -11.60 -12.03
C PRO A 18 6.27 -11.02 -12.39
N GLU A 19 5.43 -10.78 -11.38
CA GLU A 19 4.08 -10.23 -11.52
C GLU A 19 4.11 -8.73 -11.85
N ILE A 20 4.98 -7.98 -11.19
CA ILE A 20 5.20 -6.55 -11.47
C ILE A 20 5.70 -6.35 -12.91
N TYR A 21 6.69 -7.15 -13.35
CA TYR A 21 7.23 -7.06 -14.70
C TYR A 21 6.20 -7.46 -15.76
N SER A 22 5.40 -8.50 -15.51
CA SER A 22 4.28 -8.88 -16.39
C SER A 22 3.28 -7.73 -16.57
N SER A 23 3.00 -6.98 -15.50
CA SER A 23 2.13 -5.80 -15.56
C SER A 23 2.74 -4.66 -16.38
N LEU A 24 4.05 -4.41 -16.22
CA LEU A 24 4.79 -3.46 -17.08
C LEU A 24 4.71 -3.87 -18.56
N GLU A 25 4.92 -5.14 -18.90
CA GLU A 25 4.89 -5.62 -20.30
C GLU A 25 3.55 -5.34 -20.99
N LYS A 26 2.45 -5.40 -20.24
CA LYS A 26 1.11 -5.01 -20.75
C LYS A 26 1.01 -3.49 -20.93
N LEU A 27 1.48 -2.70 -19.96
CA LEU A 27 1.47 -1.24 -20.05
C LEU A 27 2.31 -0.70 -21.22
N LEU A 28 3.45 -1.34 -21.53
CA LEU A 28 4.29 -0.98 -22.67
C LEU A 28 3.58 -1.18 -24.03
N GLN A 29 2.55 -1.99 -24.08
CA GLN A 29 1.75 -2.21 -25.30
C GLN A 29 0.56 -1.26 -25.43
N PHE A 30 0.29 -0.45 -24.39
CA PHE A 30 -0.88 0.40 -24.33
C PHE A 30 -0.80 1.59 -25.31
N LYS A 31 -1.92 1.85 -26.01
CA LYS A 31 -2.02 2.91 -27.02
C LYS A 31 -3.33 3.67 -26.85
N CYS A 32 -3.25 4.90 -26.36
CA CYS A 32 -4.37 5.83 -26.32
C CYS A 32 -3.86 7.27 -26.31
N LYS A 33 -4.42 8.13 -27.17
CA LYS A 33 -4.02 9.55 -27.27
C LYS A 33 -4.45 10.40 -26.07
N ASP A 34 -5.51 9.98 -25.41
CA ASP A 34 -6.13 10.71 -24.30
C ASP A 34 -5.56 10.28 -22.93
N VAL A 35 -4.58 9.39 -22.91
CA VAL A 35 -4.00 8.83 -21.68
C VAL A 35 -2.48 8.94 -21.72
N ASP A 36 -1.93 9.59 -20.70
CA ASP A 36 -0.49 9.65 -20.44
C ASP A 36 -0.16 8.69 -19.29
N LEU A 37 0.78 7.76 -19.51
CA LEU A 37 1.26 6.85 -18.47
C LEU A 37 2.68 7.24 -18.05
N PHE A 38 2.89 7.33 -16.75
CA PHE A 38 4.20 7.49 -16.12
C PHE A 38 4.43 6.28 -15.23
N VAL A 39 5.45 5.48 -15.49
CA VAL A 39 5.70 4.24 -14.76
C VAL A 39 7.10 4.31 -14.16
N GLU A 40 7.24 4.11 -12.86
CA GLU A 40 8.52 3.73 -12.25
C GLU A 40 8.42 2.29 -11.80
N VAL A 41 9.37 1.47 -12.23
CA VAL A 41 9.36 0.03 -11.99
C VAL A 41 10.72 -0.45 -11.54
N GLY A 42 10.71 -1.21 -10.45
CA GLY A 42 11.87 -1.92 -9.91
C GLY A 42 11.88 -3.38 -10.33
N ARG A 43 13.08 -3.95 -10.48
CA ARG A 43 13.28 -5.36 -10.80
C ARG A 43 14.43 -5.96 -10.00
N GLU A 44 14.09 -6.97 -9.23
CA GLU A 44 15.01 -7.90 -8.62
C GLU A 44 15.44 -9.02 -9.59
N ASP A 45 16.59 -9.64 -9.34
CA ASP A 45 17.04 -10.81 -10.08
C ASP A 45 16.12 -12.01 -9.83
N ARG A 46 15.56 -12.60 -10.88
CA ARG A 46 14.70 -13.79 -10.79
C ARG A 46 15.41 -15.01 -10.21
N GLU A 47 16.74 -15.10 -10.33
CA GLU A 47 17.50 -16.14 -9.63
C GLU A 47 17.37 -15.97 -8.11
N PHE A 48 17.41 -14.74 -7.61
CA PHE A 48 17.18 -14.47 -6.20
C PHE A 48 15.71 -14.68 -5.81
N VAL A 49 14.75 -14.29 -6.65
CA VAL A 49 13.32 -14.53 -6.38
C VAL A 49 13.06 -16.03 -6.18
N LYS A 50 13.69 -16.90 -6.99
CA LYS A 50 13.60 -18.36 -6.83
C LYS A 50 14.19 -18.89 -5.52
N VAL A 51 15.12 -18.16 -4.90
CA VAL A 51 15.61 -18.52 -3.56
C VAL A 51 14.52 -18.31 -2.52
N ILE A 52 13.68 -17.27 -2.66
CA ILE A 52 12.56 -16.97 -1.76
C ILE A 52 11.34 -17.86 -2.04
N ARG A 53 11.06 -18.11 -3.33
CA ARG A 53 9.89 -18.86 -3.85
C ARG A 53 10.34 -20.14 -4.57
N PRO A 54 11.03 -21.10 -3.91
CA PRO A 54 11.67 -22.24 -4.58
C PRO A 54 10.70 -23.25 -5.17
N PHE A 55 9.44 -23.25 -4.74
CA PHE A 55 8.41 -24.19 -5.21
C PHE A 55 7.61 -23.64 -6.39
N GLU A 56 7.81 -22.37 -6.76
CA GLU A 56 7.08 -21.72 -7.83
C GLU A 56 7.79 -21.83 -9.17
N ASN A 57 7.01 -22.03 -10.23
CA ASN A 57 7.53 -22.08 -11.59
C ASN A 57 7.72 -20.66 -12.16
N ILE A 58 8.74 -19.97 -11.67
CA ILE A 58 9.08 -18.63 -12.13
C ILE A 58 9.78 -18.72 -13.49
N SER A 59 9.10 -18.21 -14.53
CA SER A 59 9.65 -18.13 -15.88
C SER A 59 10.84 -17.18 -15.95
N TYR A 60 11.79 -17.47 -16.83
CA TYR A 60 12.85 -16.53 -17.16
C TYR A 60 12.32 -15.48 -18.14
N SER A 61 12.51 -14.21 -17.81
CA SER A 61 12.31 -13.13 -18.78
C SER A 61 13.43 -13.18 -19.81
N LYS A 62 13.13 -12.82 -21.05
CA LYS A 62 14.17 -12.56 -22.06
C LYS A 62 15.01 -11.33 -21.70
N ASP A 63 14.44 -10.42 -20.91
CA ASP A 63 15.13 -9.24 -20.39
C ASP A 63 15.68 -9.52 -18.99
N THR A 64 17.00 -9.52 -18.86
CA THR A 64 17.76 -9.78 -17.63
C THR A 64 18.12 -8.51 -16.85
N TRP A 65 17.65 -7.33 -17.28
CA TRP A 65 17.89 -6.08 -16.56
C TRP A 65 17.32 -6.13 -15.13
N THR A 66 18.12 -5.64 -14.17
CA THR A 66 17.73 -5.41 -12.77
C THR A 66 17.97 -3.95 -12.38
N GLY A 67 17.29 -3.48 -11.34
CA GLY A 67 17.29 -2.08 -10.92
C GLY A 67 15.99 -1.36 -11.27
N VAL A 68 16.03 -0.02 -11.35
CA VAL A 68 14.84 0.82 -11.47
C VAL A 68 14.86 1.63 -12.76
N LYS A 69 13.73 1.65 -13.47
CA LYS A 69 13.53 2.45 -14.67
C LYS A 69 12.26 3.29 -14.56
N ARG A 70 12.30 4.47 -15.18
CA ARG A 70 11.12 5.31 -15.43
C ARG A 70 10.72 5.23 -16.89
N TYR A 71 9.43 5.12 -17.17
CA TYR A 71 8.85 5.12 -18.51
C TYR A 71 7.79 6.22 -18.61
N HIS A 72 7.82 6.96 -19.71
CA HIS A 72 6.71 7.79 -20.15
C HIS A 72 6.13 7.16 -21.42
N ILE A 73 4.86 6.78 -21.37
CA ILE A 73 4.16 6.07 -22.43
C ILE A 73 2.99 6.92 -22.89
N LYS A 74 2.98 7.29 -24.18
CA LYS A 74 1.93 8.12 -24.77
C LYS A 74 1.65 7.69 -26.21
N ASP A 75 0.43 7.22 -26.45
CA ASP A 75 -0.02 6.74 -27.77
C ASP A 75 0.94 5.72 -28.41
N GLY A 76 1.50 4.82 -27.59
CA GLY A 76 2.49 3.82 -28.03
C GLY A 76 3.91 4.33 -28.21
N ASN A 77 4.18 5.63 -28.05
CA ASN A 77 5.54 6.15 -27.94
C ASN A 77 6.04 5.92 -26.52
N ILE A 78 7.25 5.36 -26.40
CA ILE A 78 7.85 4.98 -25.12
C ILE A 78 9.20 5.67 -25.00
N GLU A 79 9.31 6.52 -23.99
CA GLU A 79 10.57 7.09 -23.54
C GLU A 79 10.91 6.48 -22.18
N TYR A 80 12.19 6.17 -21.92
CA TYR A 80 12.58 5.65 -20.62
C TYR A 80 13.92 6.21 -20.14
N ILE A 81 14.08 6.22 -18.82
CA ILE A 81 15.29 6.62 -18.10
C ILE A 81 15.69 5.47 -17.18
N ASP A 82 16.93 5.01 -17.30
CA ASP A 82 17.53 4.05 -16.38
C ASP A 82 18.07 4.78 -15.14
N LEU A 83 17.51 4.46 -13.97
CA LEU A 83 17.90 5.05 -12.69
C LEU A 83 18.95 4.20 -11.96
N GLY A 84 19.31 3.05 -12.53
CA GLY A 84 20.17 2.05 -11.92
C GLY A 84 19.54 1.47 -10.65
N LYS A 85 20.38 1.09 -9.69
CA LYS A 85 19.94 0.54 -8.42
C LYS A 85 19.39 1.65 -7.52
N ARG A 86 18.11 1.58 -7.16
CA ARG A 86 17.41 2.53 -6.26
C ARG A 86 16.59 1.77 -5.24
N ASN A 87 16.55 2.30 -4.02
CA ASN A 87 15.74 1.73 -2.94
C ASN A 87 14.32 2.25 -3.06
N MET A 88 13.42 1.48 -3.67
CA MET A 88 12.04 1.90 -3.89
C MET A 88 11.22 1.97 -2.59
N ALA A 89 11.69 1.35 -1.51
CA ALA A 89 11.14 1.53 -0.18
C ALA A 89 11.55 2.86 0.48
N ASN A 90 12.45 3.66 -0.13
CA ASN A 90 12.81 4.98 0.36
C ASN A 90 11.70 6.01 0.03
N PRO A 91 11.09 6.67 1.04
CA PRO A 91 10.03 7.65 0.84
C PRO A 91 10.37 8.78 -0.16
N LYS A 92 11.66 9.12 -0.28
CA LYS A 92 12.14 10.12 -1.23
C LYS A 92 11.96 9.70 -2.69
N GLU A 93 12.17 8.42 -3.00
CA GLU A 93 12.03 7.92 -4.37
C GLU A 93 10.55 7.99 -4.82
N LEU A 94 9.61 7.63 -3.93
CA LEU A 94 8.17 7.81 -4.19
C LEU A 94 7.79 9.28 -4.37
N TYR A 95 8.30 10.18 -3.51
CA TYR A 95 8.07 11.61 -3.66
C TYR A 95 8.60 12.13 -5.02
N ASP A 96 9.83 11.78 -5.37
CA ASP A 96 10.49 12.21 -6.61
C ASP A 96 9.77 11.68 -7.85
N PHE A 97 9.30 10.43 -7.81
CA PHE A 97 8.49 9.83 -8.87
C PHE A 97 7.17 10.57 -9.08
N ILE A 98 6.41 10.81 -8.01
CA ILE A 98 5.13 11.52 -8.10
C ILE A 98 5.34 12.91 -8.67
N CYS A 99 6.37 13.62 -8.19
CA CYS A 99 6.72 14.94 -8.71
C CYS A 99 7.10 14.90 -10.20
N TRP A 100 7.93 13.94 -10.60
CA TRP A 100 8.32 13.74 -11.99
C TRP A 100 7.12 13.51 -12.91
N GLY A 101 6.25 12.56 -12.57
CA GLY A 101 5.07 12.24 -13.37
C GLY A 101 4.05 13.39 -13.43
N LEU A 102 3.73 14.00 -12.29
CA LEU A 102 2.72 15.07 -12.24
C LEU A 102 3.18 16.39 -12.89
N ASN A 103 4.48 16.67 -12.91
CA ASN A 103 5.03 17.84 -13.61
C ASN A 103 5.05 17.64 -15.13
N GLY A 104 5.25 16.39 -15.60
CA GLY A 104 5.10 16.03 -17.01
C GLY A 104 3.64 15.99 -17.50
N CYS A 105 2.69 16.04 -16.57
CA CYS A 105 1.29 15.74 -16.84
C CYS A 105 0.41 16.99 -17.04
N SER A 106 -0.25 17.05 -18.20
CA SER A 106 -1.25 18.07 -18.56
C SER A 106 -2.70 17.58 -18.55
N ALA A 107 -2.96 16.36 -18.06
CA ALA A 107 -4.28 15.77 -18.12
C ALA A 107 -5.27 16.40 -17.13
N LYS A 108 -6.57 16.18 -17.38
CA LYS A 108 -7.65 16.63 -16.51
C LYS A 108 -7.76 15.79 -15.23
N TYR A 109 -7.60 14.47 -15.37
CA TYR A 109 -7.70 13.53 -14.25
C TYR A 109 -6.34 12.91 -13.95
N ASN A 110 -5.97 12.85 -12.67
CA ASN A 110 -4.70 12.26 -12.23
C ASN A 110 -4.96 11.06 -11.32
N VAL A 111 -4.28 9.97 -11.61
CA VAL A 111 -4.37 8.72 -10.86
C VAL A 111 -2.97 8.31 -10.44
N LEU A 112 -2.84 7.84 -9.20
CA LEU A 112 -1.63 7.20 -8.71
C LEU A 112 -1.98 5.75 -8.33
N VAL A 113 -1.25 4.80 -8.88
CA VAL A 113 -1.27 3.39 -8.53
C VAL A 113 0.07 3.05 -7.88
N ILE A 114 0.02 2.46 -6.69
CA ILE A 114 1.21 1.95 -5.99
C ILE A 114 1.01 0.46 -5.83
N ALA A 115 1.91 -0.33 -6.41
CA ALA A 115 1.89 -1.79 -6.35
C ALA A 115 3.20 -2.28 -5.73
N SER A 116 3.08 -3.07 -4.67
CA SER A 116 4.18 -3.66 -3.91
C SER A 116 3.61 -4.72 -2.96
N HIS A 117 4.44 -5.36 -2.16
CA HIS A 117 4.01 -6.23 -1.07
C HIS A 117 3.81 -5.45 0.24
N GLY A 118 2.54 -5.24 0.60
CA GLY A 118 2.17 -4.57 1.85
C GLY A 118 2.23 -5.48 3.08
N PHE A 119 2.87 -5.01 4.16
CA PHE A 119 2.90 -5.66 5.48
C PHE A 119 1.85 -5.04 6.42
N SER A 120 0.61 -4.89 5.95
CA SER A 120 -0.45 -4.21 6.71
C SER A 120 0.01 -2.81 7.17
N PHE A 121 -0.22 -2.44 8.43
CA PHE A 121 0.18 -1.14 8.97
C PHE A 121 1.68 -1.01 9.26
N VAL A 122 2.46 -2.09 9.12
CA VAL A 122 3.91 -2.05 9.36
C VAL A 122 4.65 -1.29 8.26
N GLY A 123 4.21 -1.44 7.02
CA GLY A 123 4.77 -0.75 5.87
C GLY A 123 4.13 -1.20 4.57
N GLY A 124 4.23 -0.35 3.55
CA GLY A 124 3.53 -0.55 2.27
C GLY A 124 4.39 -1.13 1.16
N ILE A 125 5.69 -0.81 1.13
CA ILE A 125 6.55 -1.04 -0.04
C ILE A 125 7.85 -1.69 0.41
N THR A 126 8.27 -2.82 -0.19
CA THR A 126 9.47 -3.57 0.22
C THR A 126 10.57 -3.62 -0.83
N ASP A 127 11.81 -3.44 -0.39
CA ASP A 127 12.97 -3.53 -1.26
C ASP A 127 14.00 -4.50 -0.67
N LEU A 128 14.26 -5.60 -1.40
CA LEU A 128 15.18 -6.67 -1.05
C LEU A 128 16.48 -6.62 -1.88
N THR A 129 16.68 -5.58 -2.69
CA THR A 129 17.82 -5.52 -3.62
C THR A 129 19.11 -5.03 -2.94
N PHE A 130 19.04 -4.49 -1.73
CA PHE A 130 20.16 -3.83 -1.03
C PHE A 130 20.87 -4.70 0.02
N ASP A 131 21.77 -4.06 0.76
CA ASP A 131 22.62 -4.62 1.83
C ASP A 131 21.83 -5.08 3.07
N VAL A 132 20.60 -4.56 3.23
CA VAL A 132 19.60 -5.05 4.17
C VAL A 132 18.23 -4.98 3.50
N PRO A 133 17.26 -5.79 3.96
CA PRO A 133 15.90 -5.70 3.45
C PRO A 133 15.21 -4.46 4.01
N TYR A 134 14.59 -3.65 3.16
CA TYR A 134 13.91 -2.42 3.53
C TYR A 134 12.40 -2.52 3.37
N VAL A 135 11.69 -1.70 4.15
CA VAL A 135 10.26 -1.43 4.00
C VAL A 135 9.98 0.06 4.17
N MET A 136 9.07 0.60 3.35
CA MET A 136 8.56 1.97 3.48
C MET A 136 7.49 2.02 4.57
N PRO A 137 7.70 2.77 5.66
CA PRO A 137 6.68 2.93 6.69
C PRO A 137 5.44 3.63 6.14
N ILE A 138 4.25 3.23 6.61
CA ILE A 138 2.97 3.79 6.15
C ILE A 138 2.91 5.30 6.34
N GLU A 139 3.40 5.81 7.47
CA GLU A 139 3.43 7.24 7.79
C GLU A 139 4.27 8.03 6.78
N ASP A 140 5.41 7.47 6.37
CA ASP A 140 6.33 8.12 5.45
C ASP A 140 5.82 7.99 4.00
N MET A 141 5.18 6.88 3.63
CA MET A 141 4.49 6.74 2.34
C MET A 141 3.37 7.79 2.19
N CYS A 142 2.48 7.88 3.17
CA CYS A 142 1.38 8.83 3.17
C CYS A 142 1.88 10.29 3.18
N TYR A 143 2.98 10.55 3.89
CA TYR A 143 3.65 11.85 3.88
C TYR A 143 4.23 12.17 2.50
N SER A 144 4.92 11.23 1.85
CA SER A 144 5.52 11.39 0.50
C SER A 144 4.47 11.78 -0.52
N ILE A 145 3.35 11.05 -0.55
CA ILE A 145 2.22 11.33 -1.45
C ILE A 145 1.67 12.73 -1.19
N ASN A 146 1.35 13.06 0.06
CA ASN A 146 0.80 14.37 0.42
C ASN A 146 1.75 15.51 0.07
N LYS A 147 3.04 15.33 0.36
CA LYS A 147 4.07 16.33 0.10
C LYS A 147 4.25 16.56 -1.39
N ALA A 148 4.34 15.51 -2.21
CA ALA A 148 4.46 15.64 -3.65
C ALA A 148 3.26 16.35 -4.27
N LEU A 149 2.03 15.98 -3.88
CA LEU A 149 0.82 16.64 -4.36
C LEU A 149 0.76 18.12 -3.98
N LEU A 150 1.20 18.47 -2.77
CA LEU A 150 1.26 19.86 -2.32
C LEU A 150 2.30 20.66 -3.12
N ASP A 151 3.52 20.14 -3.25
CA ASP A 151 4.64 20.82 -3.91
C ASP A 151 4.37 21.01 -5.41
N CYS A 152 3.77 20.01 -6.07
CA CYS A 152 3.32 20.11 -7.46
C CYS A 152 2.02 20.91 -7.65
N ARG A 153 1.34 21.29 -6.55
CA ARG A 153 0.02 21.95 -6.57
C ARG A 153 -1.03 21.16 -7.38
N LYS A 154 -1.01 19.84 -7.25
CA LYS A 154 -1.89 18.90 -7.96
C LYS A 154 -2.79 18.17 -6.97
N ARG A 155 -3.76 17.42 -7.53
CA ARG A 155 -4.67 16.55 -6.81
C ARG A 155 -4.79 15.22 -7.55
N LEU A 156 -5.08 14.16 -6.81
CA LEU A 156 -5.44 12.86 -7.35
C LEU A 156 -6.96 12.70 -7.35
N ASP A 157 -7.49 12.28 -8.49
CA ASP A 157 -8.88 11.82 -8.59
C ASP A 157 -9.03 10.43 -7.99
N LEU A 158 -7.98 9.60 -8.11
CA LEU A 158 -7.91 8.27 -7.51
C LEU A 158 -6.47 7.97 -7.04
N LEU A 159 -6.37 7.49 -5.81
CA LEU A 159 -5.21 6.75 -5.32
C LEU A 159 -5.60 5.28 -5.24
N PHE A 160 -4.89 4.40 -5.93
CA PHE A 160 -5.04 2.97 -5.79
C PHE A 160 -3.81 2.40 -5.07
N LEU A 161 -4.03 1.83 -3.90
CA LEU A 161 -3.01 1.07 -3.18
C LEU A 161 -3.22 -0.40 -3.54
N ASP A 162 -2.56 -0.84 -4.60
CA ASP A 162 -2.59 -2.20 -5.15
C ASP A 162 -1.68 -3.10 -4.32
N MET A 163 -1.99 -3.19 -3.03
CA MET A 163 -1.17 -3.83 -1.99
C MET A 163 -2.08 -4.40 -0.90
N CYS A 164 -1.65 -5.50 -0.30
CA CYS A 164 -2.38 -6.17 0.78
C CYS A 164 -2.62 -5.25 1.98
N TYR A 165 -3.78 -5.39 2.61
CA TYR A 165 -4.10 -4.83 3.93
C TYR A 165 -4.04 -3.30 4.00
N MET A 166 -4.34 -2.60 2.90
CA MET A 166 -4.36 -1.13 2.85
C MET A 166 -5.71 -0.51 3.26
N ASN A 167 -6.73 -1.32 3.52
CA ASN A 167 -8.10 -0.89 3.86
C ASN A 167 -8.31 -0.56 5.34
N TYR A 168 -7.31 -0.05 6.05
CA TYR A 168 -7.44 0.39 7.44
C TYR A 168 -7.74 1.88 7.55
N ILE A 169 -8.63 2.26 8.47
CA ILE A 169 -8.96 3.66 8.77
C ILE A 169 -7.73 4.44 9.24
N GLU A 170 -6.78 3.79 9.89
CA GLU A 170 -5.48 4.36 10.26
C GLU A 170 -4.74 4.94 9.05
N ILE A 171 -4.71 4.18 7.94
CA ILE A 171 -4.04 4.56 6.69
C ILE A 171 -4.81 5.69 6.00
N LEU A 172 -6.14 5.57 5.93
CA LEU A 172 -6.97 6.64 5.35
C LEU A 172 -6.89 7.94 6.16
N TYR A 173 -6.76 7.85 7.49
CA TYR A 173 -6.53 9.01 8.34
C TYR A 173 -5.16 9.64 8.08
N GLU A 174 -4.10 8.83 7.93
CA GLU A 174 -2.77 9.33 7.56
C GLU A 174 -2.77 10.13 6.26
N LEU A 175 -3.39 9.57 5.22
CA LEU A 175 -3.51 10.20 3.91
C LEU A 175 -4.23 11.56 3.98
N LYS A 176 -5.18 11.72 4.91
CA LYS A 176 -6.12 12.85 4.92
C LYS A 176 -5.93 13.86 6.05
N ARG A 177 -5.17 13.53 7.09
CA ARG A 177 -4.97 14.44 8.23
C ARG A 177 -4.40 15.79 7.79
N ARG A 178 -3.52 15.79 6.78
CA ARG A 178 -2.82 16.98 6.29
C ARG A 178 -3.68 17.73 5.26
N HIS A 179 -4.07 17.08 4.16
CA HIS A 179 -4.73 17.73 3.02
C HIS A 179 -5.91 16.91 2.45
N ASP A 180 -6.82 17.61 1.75
CA ASP A 180 -7.91 17.02 0.95
C ASP A 180 -7.58 17.05 -0.56
N ASN A 181 -6.42 16.49 -0.92
CA ASN A 181 -5.88 16.48 -2.29
C ASN A 181 -6.02 15.13 -3.01
N ILE A 182 -6.63 14.13 -2.38
CA ILE A 182 -6.94 12.82 -2.97
C ILE A 182 -8.47 12.69 -2.95
N HIS A 183 -9.14 12.35 -4.04
CA HIS A 183 -10.62 12.29 -4.04
C HIS A 183 -11.14 10.90 -3.68
N TYR A 184 -10.77 9.87 -4.44
CA TYR A 184 -11.06 8.48 -4.13
C TYR A 184 -9.80 7.71 -3.68
N VAL A 185 -10.00 6.71 -2.84
CA VAL A 185 -8.98 5.71 -2.51
C VAL A 185 -9.56 4.32 -2.79
N LEU A 186 -8.87 3.55 -3.64
CA LEU A 186 -9.16 2.15 -3.93
C LEU A 186 -8.15 1.27 -3.17
N THR A 187 -8.63 0.19 -2.56
CA THR A 187 -7.83 -0.77 -1.79
C THR A 187 -8.45 -2.17 -1.86
N TYR A 188 -7.69 -3.22 -1.56
CA TYR A 188 -8.24 -4.54 -1.26
C TYR A 188 -8.80 -4.62 0.16
N TYR A 189 -9.81 -5.45 0.35
CA TYR A 189 -10.17 -6.01 1.65
C TYR A 189 -9.28 -7.22 1.93
N GLY A 190 -8.34 -7.07 2.87
CA GLY A 190 -7.38 -8.12 3.17
C GLY A 190 -6.29 -8.22 2.10
N GLU A 191 -6.02 -9.43 1.61
CA GLU A 191 -4.96 -9.72 0.65
C GLU A 191 -5.34 -9.30 -0.77
N GLY A 192 -4.38 -8.77 -1.52
CA GLY A 192 -4.46 -8.69 -2.98
C GLY A 192 -3.93 -9.98 -3.60
N ASP A 193 -4.36 -10.27 -4.82
CA ASP A 193 -3.72 -11.32 -5.64
C ASP A 193 -2.30 -10.88 -6.01
N PHE A 194 -1.35 -11.83 -6.12
CA PHE A 194 0.03 -11.55 -6.53
C PHE A 194 0.09 -10.81 -7.86
N GLY A 195 -0.81 -11.16 -8.80
CA GLY A 195 -0.92 -10.53 -10.10
C GLY A 195 -1.57 -9.14 -10.10
N GLY A 196 -2.01 -8.62 -8.95
CA GLY A 196 -2.73 -7.34 -8.85
C GLY A 196 -4.05 -7.35 -9.62
N ILE A 197 -4.37 -6.26 -10.31
CA ILE A 197 -5.49 -6.18 -11.27
C ILE A 197 -4.98 -6.04 -12.72
N ASP A 198 -5.88 -6.22 -13.69
CA ASP A 198 -5.58 -5.81 -15.06
C ASP A 198 -5.57 -4.28 -15.19
N TYR A 199 -4.38 -3.69 -15.26
CA TYR A 199 -4.22 -2.24 -15.42
C TYR A 199 -4.78 -1.70 -16.74
N ILE A 200 -4.87 -2.51 -17.79
CA ILE A 200 -5.47 -2.07 -19.06
C ILE A 200 -6.97 -1.89 -18.88
N SER A 201 -7.65 -2.92 -18.37
CA SER A 201 -9.07 -2.83 -18.01
C SER A 201 -9.35 -1.68 -17.03
N PHE A 202 -8.49 -1.47 -16.04
CA PHE A 202 -8.58 -0.35 -15.10
C PHE A 202 -8.57 1.02 -15.79
N ILE A 203 -7.60 1.25 -16.70
CA ILE A 203 -7.47 2.51 -17.43
C ILE A 203 -8.70 2.73 -18.33
N GLU A 204 -9.08 1.71 -19.11
CA GLU A 204 -10.21 1.78 -20.06
C GLU A 204 -11.54 2.06 -19.36
N ASN A 205 -11.71 1.57 -18.14
CA ASN A 205 -12.94 1.73 -17.37
C ASN A 205 -12.92 2.88 -16.36
N PHE A 206 -11.83 3.65 -16.25
CA PHE A 206 -11.70 4.75 -15.28
C PHE A 206 -12.86 5.75 -15.34
N TYR A 207 -13.36 6.09 -16.53
CA TYR A 207 -14.45 7.08 -16.63
C TYR A 207 -15.77 6.63 -15.99
N LYS A 208 -15.98 5.32 -15.80
CA LYS A 208 -17.12 4.80 -15.03
C LYS A 208 -17.06 5.23 -13.57
N LEU A 209 -15.87 5.32 -12.98
CA LEU A 209 -15.68 5.88 -11.64
C LEU A 209 -16.12 7.35 -11.59
N ILE A 210 -15.72 8.15 -12.57
CA ILE A 210 -16.08 9.58 -12.66
C ILE A 210 -17.59 9.76 -12.78
N GLU A 211 -18.25 8.86 -13.53
CA GLU A 211 -19.70 8.79 -13.69
C GLU A 211 -20.41 8.16 -12.47
N LYS A 212 -19.64 7.75 -11.44
CA LYS A 212 -20.10 7.07 -10.22
C LYS A 212 -20.86 5.77 -10.51
N ASP A 213 -20.50 5.08 -11.58
CA ASP A 213 -21.04 3.76 -11.90
C ASP A 213 -20.30 2.68 -11.11
N LYS A 214 -21.02 1.98 -10.24
CA LYS A 214 -20.48 0.87 -9.43
C LYS A 214 -19.90 -0.26 -10.26
N LYS A 215 -20.29 -0.38 -11.54
CA LYS A 215 -19.70 -1.35 -12.48
C LYS A 215 -18.20 -1.14 -12.68
N PHE A 216 -17.65 0.02 -12.33
CA PHE A 216 -16.21 0.23 -12.31
C PHE A 216 -15.45 -0.91 -11.61
N LEU A 217 -15.91 -1.34 -10.42
CA LEU A 217 -15.25 -2.43 -9.68
C LEU A 217 -15.41 -3.80 -10.36
N TYR A 218 -16.51 -4.02 -11.09
CA TYR A 218 -16.75 -5.28 -11.81
C TYR A 218 -15.71 -5.52 -12.91
N PHE A 219 -15.29 -4.48 -13.61
CA PHE A 219 -14.28 -4.58 -14.68
C PHE A 219 -12.86 -4.87 -14.17
N LEU A 220 -12.62 -4.69 -12.88
CA LEU A 220 -11.32 -4.98 -12.28
C LEU A 220 -11.17 -6.47 -11.94
N GLU A 221 -12.22 -7.27 -12.12
CA GLU A 221 -12.22 -8.73 -11.95
C GLU A 221 -11.67 -9.19 -10.58
N ARG A 222 -12.03 -8.43 -9.54
CA ARG A 222 -11.70 -8.73 -8.14
C ARG A 222 -12.92 -8.56 -7.24
N ASP A 223 -13.15 -9.55 -6.40
CA ASP A 223 -14.32 -9.65 -5.54
C ASP A 223 -14.13 -9.04 -4.15
N ASN A 224 -12.93 -8.55 -3.84
CA ASN A 224 -12.56 -7.99 -2.54
C ASN A 224 -12.15 -6.50 -2.58
N LEU A 225 -12.46 -5.75 -3.64
CA LEU A 225 -12.11 -4.33 -3.72
C LEU A 225 -13.03 -3.40 -2.89
N ILE A 226 -12.47 -2.29 -2.43
CA ILE A 226 -13.17 -1.21 -1.72
C ILE A 226 -12.80 0.13 -2.35
N LEU A 227 -13.80 0.84 -2.85
CA LEU A 227 -13.67 2.24 -3.23
C LEU A 227 -14.22 3.12 -2.10
N SER A 228 -13.36 3.95 -1.52
CA SER A 228 -13.73 4.90 -0.47
C SER A 228 -13.53 6.34 -0.92
N ARG A 229 -14.26 7.27 -0.28
CA ARG A 229 -14.08 8.72 -0.42
C ARG A 229 -13.83 9.34 0.95
N PRO A 230 -12.59 9.23 1.47
CA PRO A 230 -12.27 9.71 2.81
C PRO A 230 -12.06 11.22 2.80
N LEU A 231 -13.04 12.01 3.23
CA LEU A 231 -12.85 13.45 3.47
C LEU A 231 -12.09 13.67 4.79
N LYS A 232 -11.20 14.65 4.87
CA LYS A 232 -10.46 15.00 6.11
C LYS A 232 -11.37 15.18 7.31
N SER A 233 -12.51 15.86 7.13
CA SER A 233 -13.51 16.04 8.19
C SER A 233 -14.11 14.72 8.65
N LYS A 234 -14.42 13.80 7.72
CA LYS A 234 -15.02 12.50 8.01
C LYS A 234 -14.07 11.54 8.70
N VAL A 235 -12.81 11.44 8.26
CA VAL A 235 -11.83 10.60 8.96
C VAL A 235 -11.48 11.15 10.34
N LYS A 236 -11.54 12.47 10.54
CA LYS A 236 -11.39 13.11 11.86
C LYS A 236 -12.56 12.76 12.78
N GLU A 237 -13.79 12.87 12.29
CA GLU A 237 -15.01 12.48 13.00
C GLU A 237 -14.97 10.99 13.41
N ILE A 238 -14.50 10.11 12.52
CA ILE A 238 -14.31 8.68 12.82
C ILE A 238 -13.27 8.48 13.93
N LYS A 239 -12.11 9.14 13.83
CA LYS A 239 -11.07 9.06 14.88
C LYS A 239 -11.60 9.51 16.25
N GLU A 240 -12.34 10.61 16.31
CA GLU A 240 -12.94 11.14 17.54
C GLU A 240 -13.98 10.17 18.13
N PHE A 241 -14.76 9.52 17.27
CA PHE A 241 -15.69 8.47 17.66
C PHE A 241 -14.97 7.26 18.26
N CYS A 242 -13.94 6.72 17.59
CA CYS A 242 -13.12 5.63 18.10
C CYS A 242 -12.46 5.97 19.44
N ASN A 243 -11.93 7.19 19.58
CA ASN A 243 -11.35 7.67 20.83
C ASN A 243 -12.37 7.70 21.97
N SER A 244 -13.57 8.21 21.70
CA SER A 244 -14.64 8.32 22.70
C SER A 244 -15.16 6.95 23.12
N PHE A 245 -15.36 6.03 22.16
CA PHE A 245 -15.72 4.65 22.43
C PHE A 245 -14.66 3.95 23.29
N ALA A 246 -13.38 4.07 22.91
CA ALA A 246 -12.30 3.46 23.65
C ALA A 246 -12.20 3.99 25.08
N LYS A 247 -12.34 5.31 25.26
CA LYS A 247 -12.38 5.94 26.57
C LYS A 247 -13.51 5.36 27.44
N GLN A 248 -14.72 5.25 26.90
CA GLN A 248 -15.86 4.67 27.63
C GLN A 248 -15.64 3.21 28.04
N CYS A 249 -14.97 2.42 27.18
CA CYS A 249 -14.62 1.03 27.52
C CYS A 249 -13.61 1.01 28.68
N ILE A 250 -12.55 1.81 28.60
CA ILE A 250 -11.54 1.90 29.65
C ILE A 250 -12.17 2.36 30.98
N ASP A 251 -13.04 3.38 30.94
CA ASP A 251 -13.74 3.91 32.12
C ASP A 251 -14.68 2.86 32.77
N LYS A 252 -15.14 1.87 31.99
CA LYS A 252 -15.93 0.72 32.47
C LYS A 252 -15.07 -0.46 32.95
N GLY A 253 -13.75 -0.36 32.89
CA GLY A 253 -12.82 -1.38 33.36
C GLY A 253 -12.40 -2.40 32.29
N TYR A 254 -12.67 -2.16 31.01
CA TYR A 254 -12.16 -3.04 29.95
C TYR A 254 -10.66 -2.83 29.73
N GLU A 255 -9.86 -3.88 29.95
CA GLU A 255 -8.40 -3.82 29.88
C GLU A 255 -7.82 -3.98 28.46
N ASP A 256 -8.55 -4.62 27.55
CA ASP A 256 -8.12 -4.79 26.16
C ASP A 256 -9.24 -4.97 25.15
N ILE A 257 -8.86 -4.88 23.88
CA ILE A 257 -9.75 -4.99 22.73
C ILE A 257 -10.44 -6.35 22.60
N GLU A 258 -9.84 -7.45 23.07
CA GLU A 258 -10.43 -8.79 22.95
C GLU A 258 -11.63 -8.93 23.90
N PHE A 259 -11.54 -8.40 25.13
CA PHE A 259 -12.69 -8.33 26.03
C PHE A 259 -13.80 -7.44 25.46
N VAL A 260 -13.45 -6.28 24.89
CA VAL A 260 -14.43 -5.39 24.26
C VAL A 260 -15.14 -6.09 23.10
N LYS A 261 -14.42 -6.81 22.24
CA LYS A 261 -14.99 -7.58 21.13
C LYS A 261 -15.94 -8.67 21.60
N LYS A 262 -15.61 -9.35 22.69
CA LYS A 262 -16.42 -10.44 23.25
C LYS A 262 -17.70 -9.96 23.93
N GLU A 263 -17.64 -8.88 24.70
CA GLU A 263 -18.76 -8.44 25.55
C GLU A 263 -19.64 -7.35 24.92
N ILE A 264 -19.03 -6.41 24.19
CA ILE A 264 -19.72 -5.25 23.61
C ILE A 264 -19.84 -5.42 22.09
N GLY A 265 -18.80 -5.95 21.45
CA GLY A 265 -18.67 -5.97 19.99
C GLY A 265 -18.25 -4.61 19.42
N LEU A 266 -17.98 -4.60 18.11
CA LEU A 266 -17.45 -3.42 17.39
C LEU A 266 -18.36 -2.94 16.25
N LEU A 267 -19.62 -3.39 16.21
CA LEU A 267 -20.53 -3.11 15.10
C LEU A 267 -20.67 -1.60 14.83
N SER A 268 -20.90 -0.80 15.88
CA SER A 268 -21.05 0.66 15.75
C SER A 268 -19.76 1.36 15.26
N ILE A 269 -18.58 0.81 15.59
CA ILE A 269 -17.29 1.30 15.09
C ILE A 269 -17.19 1.04 13.59
N TYR A 270 -17.49 -0.20 13.15
CA TYR A 270 -17.46 -0.56 11.74
C TYR A 270 -18.50 0.19 10.91
N GLU A 271 -19.73 0.38 11.42
CA GLU A 271 -20.75 1.22 10.77
C GLU A 271 -20.25 2.66 10.61
N LYS A 272 -19.66 3.24 11.67
CA LYS A 272 -19.13 4.60 11.63
C LYS A 272 -18.02 4.75 10.59
N ILE A 273 -17.07 3.82 10.59
CA ILE A 273 -15.95 3.78 9.65
C ILE A 273 -16.45 3.67 8.21
N ASN A 274 -17.37 2.75 7.95
CA ASN A 274 -17.79 2.41 6.59
C ASN A 274 -18.71 3.45 5.93
N ASN A 275 -19.09 4.52 6.63
CA ASN A 275 -19.76 5.69 6.04
C ASN A 275 -18.93 6.40 4.96
N ILE A 276 -17.62 6.13 4.86
CA ILE A 276 -16.75 6.66 3.80
C ILE A 276 -16.67 5.75 2.56
N VAL A 277 -17.22 4.53 2.62
CA VAL A 277 -17.23 3.59 1.49
C VAL A 277 -18.26 4.04 0.47
N CYS A 278 -17.85 4.16 -0.79
CA CYS A 278 -18.73 4.46 -1.91
C CYS A 278 -19.25 3.16 -2.52
N PHE A 279 -18.32 2.28 -2.90
CA PHE A 279 -18.61 0.97 -3.49
C PHE A 279 -17.68 -0.06 -2.88
N LYS A 280 -18.14 -1.30 -2.82
CA LYS A 280 -17.31 -2.45 -2.46
C LYS A 280 -17.77 -3.66 -3.27
N SER A 281 -16.84 -4.55 -3.55
CA SER A 281 -17.11 -5.84 -4.15
C SER A 281 -17.78 -6.80 -3.14
N GLU A 282 -18.33 -7.91 -3.62
CA GLU A 282 -19.20 -8.81 -2.86
C GLU A 282 -18.54 -9.41 -1.61
N ASN A 283 -17.27 -9.84 -1.72
CA ASN A 283 -16.53 -10.48 -0.63
C ASN A 283 -15.85 -9.48 0.32
N SER A 284 -16.07 -8.18 0.11
CA SER A 284 -15.49 -7.14 0.95
C SER A 284 -16.37 -6.80 2.17
N ARG A 285 -15.76 -6.77 3.36
CA ARG A 285 -16.40 -6.24 4.59
C ARG A 285 -16.20 -4.73 4.76
N GLY A 286 -15.53 -4.06 3.82
CA GLY A 286 -15.28 -2.62 3.85
C GLY A 286 -14.00 -2.25 4.62
N ILE A 287 -13.90 -0.97 4.99
CA ILE A 287 -12.76 -0.43 5.72
C ILE A 287 -12.74 -0.99 7.14
N GLN A 288 -11.56 -1.43 7.57
CA GLN A 288 -11.30 -2.02 8.88
C GLN A 288 -10.62 -1.01 9.82
N ILE A 289 -10.49 -1.40 11.08
CA ILE A 289 -9.65 -0.76 12.08
C ILE A 289 -8.78 -1.84 12.71
N ILE A 290 -7.58 -1.48 13.16
CA ILE A 290 -6.74 -2.44 13.88
C ILE A 290 -7.39 -2.72 15.22
N ASP A 291 -7.94 -3.93 15.36
CA ASP A 291 -8.75 -4.36 16.50
C ASP A 291 -8.24 -5.64 17.17
N PHE A 292 -6.92 -5.85 17.09
CA PHE A 292 -6.21 -6.97 17.71
C PHE A 292 -5.05 -6.46 18.57
N ASN A 293 -4.52 -7.33 19.42
CA ASN A 293 -3.43 -6.96 20.31
C ASN A 293 -2.13 -6.68 19.55
N ILE A 294 -1.59 -5.46 19.73
CA ILE A 294 -0.39 -4.99 19.05
C ILE A 294 0.80 -4.80 20.00
N LYS A 295 0.85 -5.45 21.18
CA LYS A 295 1.91 -5.23 22.17
C LYS A 295 3.33 -5.33 21.61
N GLN A 296 3.57 -6.21 20.63
CA GLN A 296 4.88 -6.36 19.97
C GLN A 296 5.12 -5.36 18.82
N LEU A 297 4.06 -4.71 18.33
CA LEU A 297 4.07 -3.76 17.21
C LEU A 297 3.72 -2.33 17.67
N ASP A 298 3.70 -2.09 18.99
CA ASP A 298 3.23 -0.86 19.59
C ASP A 298 4.06 0.35 19.11
N LYS A 299 5.38 0.20 19.00
CA LYS A 299 6.29 1.23 18.49
C LYS A 299 5.96 1.66 17.07
N ILE A 300 5.50 0.73 16.23
CA ILE A 300 5.14 0.98 14.85
C ILE A 300 3.80 1.72 14.79
N TYR A 301 2.79 1.17 15.47
CA TYR A 301 1.46 1.78 15.52
C TYR A 301 1.48 3.17 16.18
N LYS A 302 2.30 3.37 17.23
CA LYS A 302 2.49 4.66 17.91
C LYS A 302 2.91 5.77 16.96
N ASN A 303 3.57 5.43 15.86
CA ASN A 303 3.98 6.43 14.89
C ASN A 303 2.88 6.84 13.92
N LEU A 304 1.76 6.11 13.86
CA LEU A 304 0.60 6.50 13.08
C LEU A 304 -0.13 7.64 13.80
N ALA A 305 -0.45 8.70 13.07
CA ALA A 305 -1.20 9.86 13.49
C ALA A 305 -2.60 9.52 14.01
N PHE A 306 -3.15 8.36 13.65
CA PHE A 306 -4.40 7.86 14.22
C PHE A 306 -4.26 7.58 15.72
N SER A 307 -3.08 7.17 16.18
CA SER A 307 -2.79 6.89 17.60
C SER A 307 -2.63 8.16 18.46
N ILE A 308 -2.24 9.29 17.85
CA ILE A 308 -2.03 10.56 18.57
C ILE A 308 -3.31 11.00 19.27
N ASN A 309 -3.24 11.22 20.58
CA ASN A 309 -4.37 11.63 21.43
C ASN A 309 -5.61 10.75 21.22
N ASN A 310 -5.41 9.44 21.05
CA ASN A 310 -6.49 8.50 20.78
C ASN A 310 -6.39 7.28 21.71
N LYS A 311 -7.40 7.10 22.57
CA LYS A 311 -7.51 5.99 23.53
C LYS A 311 -7.70 4.63 22.87
N TRP A 312 -8.02 4.59 21.57
CA TRP A 312 -8.03 3.33 20.83
C TRP A 312 -6.68 2.60 20.95
N PHE A 313 -5.57 3.34 20.87
CA PHE A 313 -4.24 2.79 21.06
C PHE A 313 -4.08 2.06 22.40
N SER A 314 -4.64 2.62 23.48
CA SER A 314 -4.54 2.00 24.81
C SER A 314 -5.26 0.66 24.89
N LEU A 315 -6.42 0.51 24.23
CA LEU A 315 -7.15 -0.76 24.18
C LEU A 315 -6.38 -1.85 23.43
N ILE A 316 -5.75 -1.53 22.31
CA ILE A 316 -5.08 -2.52 21.46
C ILE A 316 -3.65 -2.84 21.93
N SER A 317 -3.01 -1.95 22.69
CA SER A 317 -1.63 -2.13 23.15
C SER A 317 -1.49 -2.52 24.62
N LYS A 318 -2.54 -2.35 25.43
CA LYS A 318 -2.49 -2.36 26.90
C LYS A 318 -1.53 -1.30 27.49
N ASP A 319 -1.24 -0.25 26.73
CA ASP A 319 -0.38 0.87 27.14
C ASP A 319 -1.19 2.16 27.27
N ASN A 320 -1.20 2.73 28.47
CA ASN A 320 -1.93 3.97 28.78
C ASN A 320 -1.15 5.24 28.44
N LYS A 321 0.07 5.12 27.88
CA LYS A 321 0.87 6.27 27.45
C LYS A 321 0.13 7.11 26.42
N ILE A 322 0.11 8.41 26.66
CA ILE A 322 -0.40 9.40 25.71
C ILE A 322 0.66 9.60 24.63
N ILE A 323 0.23 9.50 23.38
CA ILE A 323 1.04 9.80 22.21
C ILE A 323 0.64 11.21 21.77
N ASP A 324 1.56 12.16 21.87
CA ASP A 324 1.30 13.57 21.60
C ASP A 324 1.79 14.02 20.21
N LYS A 325 2.76 13.30 19.62
CA LYS A 325 3.34 13.61 18.32
C LYS A 325 3.67 12.35 17.51
N GLN A 326 3.60 12.50 16.19
CA GLN A 326 4.15 11.55 15.21
C GLN A 326 5.54 12.02 14.77
N GLN A 327 6.41 11.07 14.46
CA GLN A 327 7.73 11.32 13.89
C GLN A 327 7.75 10.85 12.44
N ILE A 328 7.91 11.80 11.51
CA ILE A 328 8.15 11.49 10.10
C ILE A 328 9.66 11.52 9.90
N ASN A 329 10.26 10.36 9.67
CA ASN A 329 11.70 10.24 9.50
C ASN A 329 12.09 10.38 8.03
N PHE A 330 11.14 10.14 7.12
CA PHE A 330 11.35 10.22 5.68
C PHE A 330 12.52 9.34 5.22
N LEU A 331 12.58 8.14 5.79
CA LEU A 331 13.60 7.11 5.58
C LEU A 331 12.93 5.72 5.58
N PRO A 332 13.45 4.77 4.79
CA PRO A 332 13.01 3.38 4.89
C PRO A 332 13.39 2.78 6.25
N LYS A 333 12.68 1.74 6.68
CA LYS A 333 13.03 0.93 7.85
C LYS A 333 13.61 -0.41 7.40
N MET A 334 14.56 -0.93 8.16
CA MET A 334 15.07 -2.27 7.95
C MET A 334 14.03 -3.31 8.43
N LEU A 335 13.75 -4.31 7.60
CA LEU A 335 12.97 -5.47 7.97
C LEU A 335 13.78 -6.38 8.89
N THR A 336 13.13 -6.91 9.92
CA THR A 336 13.76 -7.87 10.83
C THR A 336 13.81 -9.26 10.21
N LYS A 337 14.70 -10.11 10.71
CA LYS A 337 14.73 -11.54 10.34
C LYS A 337 13.37 -12.23 10.50
N SER A 338 12.62 -11.90 11.55
CA SER A 338 11.26 -12.43 11.77
C SER A 338 10.25 -11.93 10.74
N ALA A 339 10.39 -10.70 10.24
CA ALA A 339 9.52 -10.19 9.17
C ALA A 339 9.77 -10.92 7.85
N ILE A 340 11.04 -11.15 7.49
CA ILE A 340 11.40 -11.96 6.31
C ILE A 340 10.96 -13.42 6.47
N PHE A 341 11.05 -13.97 7.68
CA PHE A 341 10.52 -15.31 7.97
C PHE A 341 9.00 -15.39 7.75
N GLY A 342 8.25 -14.40 8.25
CA GLY A 342 6.80 -14.31 8.05
C GLY A 342 6.43 -14.17 6.58
N LEU A 343 7.20 -13.37 5.82
CA LEU A 343 7.09 -13.27 4.36
C LEU A 343 7.28 -14.64 3.69
N ILE A 344 8.35 -15.37 4.01
CA ILE A 344 8.60 -16.70 3.43
C ILE A 344 7.42 -17.66 3.69
N LEU A 345 6.87 -17.65 4.90
CA LEU A 345 5.71 -18.47 5.25
C LEU A 345 4.45 -18.08 4.49
N SER A 346 4.22 -16.79 4.23
CA SER A 346 3.04 -16.35 3.49
C SER A 346 3.12 -16.67 2.00
N LEU A 347 4.33 -16.65 1.43
CA LEU A 347 4.55 -16.95 0.01
C LEU A 347 4.51 -18.45 -0.29
N ASN A 348 4.99 -19.28 0.62
CA ASN A 348 5.19 -20.70 0.39
C ASN A 348 4.15 -21.52 1.18
N SER A 349 2.91 -21.55 0.69
CA SER A 349 1.83 -22.27 1.38
C SER A 349 2.16 -23.77 1.55
N GLY A 350 2.02 -24.28 2.76
CA GLY A 350 2.16 -25.72 3.06
C GLY A 350 3.56 -26.16 3.51
N ILE A 351 4.53 -25.24 3.59
CA ILE A 351 5.85 -25.56 4.14
C ILE A 351 5.86 -25.52 5.67
N ASP A 352 6.75 -26.28 6.29
CA ASP A 352 6.94 -26.24 7.74
C ASP A 352 7.96 -25.16 8.19
N ILE A 353 8.08 -24.96 9.51
CA ILE A 353 9.00 -23.98 10.11
C ILE A 353 10.46 -24.27 9.72
N LYS A 354 10.85 -25.54 9.57
CA LYS A 354 12.22 -25.94 9.25
C LYS A 354 12.54 -25.61 7.79
N GLU A 355 11.62 -25.89 6.88
CA GLU A 355 11.72 -25.51 5.47
C GLU A 355 11.80 -23.99 5.31
N ALA A 356 10.92 -23.24 5.98
CA ALA A 356 10.95 -21.77 5.97
C ALA A 356 12.28 -21.23 6.52
N THR A 357 12.83 -21.87 7.56
CA THR A 357 14.13 -21.50 8.14
C THR A 357 15.27 -21.75 7.16
N ASN A 358 15.23 -22.84 6.40
CA ASN A 358 16.22 -23.14 5.36
C ASN A 358 16.17 -22.11 4.23
N ILE A 359 14.97 -21.76 3.76
CA ILE A 359 14.77 -20.69 2.76
C ILE A 359 15.36 -19.39 3.28
N LEU A 360 15.01 -18.98 4.50
CA LEU A 360 15.54 -17.75 5.11
C LEU A 360 17.07 -17.73 5.20
N ASN A 361 17.68 -18.84 5.61
CA ASN A 361 19.13 -18.94 5.69
C ASN A 361 19.78 -18.83 4.30
N ASN A 362 19.15 -19.39 3.26
CA ASN A 362 19.63 -19.25 1.89
C ASN A 362 19.49 -17.81 1.39
N VAL A 363 18.36 -17.14 1.66
CA VAL A 363 18.14 -15.73 1.34
C VAL A 363 19.23 -14.84 1.95
N VAL A 364 19.45 -14.99 3.26
CA VAL A 364 20.48 -14.24 4.00
C VAL A 364 21.87 -14.51 3.44
N LYS A 365 22.19 -15.77 3.12
CA LYS A 365 23.47 -16.16 2.54
C LYS A 365 23.70 -15.55 1.15
N VAL A 366 22.69 -15.61 0.28
CA VAL A 366 22.78 -15.10 -1.10
C VAL A 366 22.93 -13.58 -1.12
N LYS A 367 22.21 -12.87 -0.23
CA LYS A 367 22.29 -11.41 -0.15
C LYS A 367 23.42 -10.89 0.73
N GLY A 368 24.02 -11.74 1.57
CA GLY A 368 25.04 -11.33 2.53
C GLY A 368 24.50 -10.42 3.64
N TRP A 369 23.21 -10.56 3.99
CA TRP A 369 22.58 -9.73 5.02
C TRP A 369 23.10 -10.06 6.43
N ASN A 370 23.28 -9.04 7.25
CA ASN A 370 23.64 -9.18 8.67
C ASN A 370 22.43 -8.83 9.56
N ILE A 371 21.46 -9.75 9.65
CA ILE A 371 20.15 -9.57 10.31
C ILE A 371 19.75 -10.69 11.28
#